data_AF-A0A8S2NVD5-F1
#
_entry.id   AF-A0A8S2NVD5-F1
#
_cell.length_a   1.000
_cell.length_b   1.000
_cell.length_c   1.000
_cell.angle_alpha   90.00
_cell.angle_beta   90.00
_cell.angle_gamma   90.00
#
_symmetry.space_group_name_H-M   'P 1'
#
loop_
_entity.id
_entity.type
_entity.pdbx_description
1 polymer ?
#
loop_
_entity_poly.entity_id
_entity_poly.type
_entity_poly.pdbx_seq_one_letter_code
_entity_poly.pdbx_strand_id
1 'polypeptide(L)'
;MNFNTLTIVDCFLILFGLSIIYATTPATKTTTKSIVSCPNDQQVCGSTCYSPINQTCFNNNQLCSIGQGICNSTCYSPQVLSLPNTVCLNNNILCYQGQKLCGTACYNDYYYGISLSQNSTYYNWSVILYGDGSINYGSICFNNRLICQYGQLLCGNNQCYNSSNQTCFNDQIVCTIGQMICNTTCYYNASQICYNNSILCYFGQSLCGKTCYYTSYQICYSNNYVCSSGYSICGTTCYYSWWNEQICYNGNTLCYSGQSACGTTCYNPYSQTCYNNQILCTIQWNLCGSTCYDPNQQICYLNSIPCTIGSSLCNLTCYNKITQTCYNNTTLCPIQYKPCGNKTCYYPQGQICNGTTVSTKI
;
A
#
# COMPACT_ATOMS: atom_id res chain seq x y z
N MET A 1 62.67 -33.33 -22.74
CA MET A 1 62.41 -33.82 -24.11
C MET A 1 61.16 -33.12 -24.64
N ASN A 2 61.17 -32.85 -25.94
CA ASN A 2 60.48 -31.78 -26.65
C ASN A 2 58.96 -31.64 -26.51
N PHE A 3 58.54 -30.38 -26.61
CA PHE A 3 57.21 -29.86 -26.95
C PHE A 3 56.75 -30.28 -28.37
N ASN A 4 55.43 -30.35 -28.57
CA ASN A 4 54.68 -29.82 -29.74
C ASN A 4 53.18 -30.14 -29.53
N THR A 5 52.31 -29.18 -29.19
CA THR A 5 51.52 -28.31 -30.10
C THR A 5 50.72 -29.08 -31.15
N LEU A 6 49.40 -29.22 -30.93
CA LEU A 6 48.43 -29.55 -31.98
C LEU A 6 47.61 -28.29 -32.29
N THR A 7 47.71 -27.86 -33.53
CA THR A 7 47.18 -26.62 -34.10
C THR A 7 45.72 -26.76 -34.54
N ILE A 8 44.98 -25.66 -34.35
CA ILE A 8 43.69 -25.33 -34.95
C ILE A 8 43.90 -25.09 -36.44
N VAL A 9 43.35 -25.93 -37.33
CA VAL A 9 43.10 -25.60 -38.74
C VAL A 9 41.92 -26.47 -39.26
N ASP A 10 41.03 -25.83 -40.03
CA ASP A 10 40.00 -26.35 -40.94
C ASP A 10 38.60 -26.73 -40.43
N CYS A 11 37.82 -25.66 -40.24
CA CYS A 11 36.37 -25.63 -40.39
C CYS A 11 36.00 -25.49 -41.88
N PHE A 12 35.70 -26.59 -42.56
CA PHE A 12 34.95 -26.61 -43.82
C PHE A 12 34.18 -27.93 -43.93
N LEU A 13 32.93 -27.92 -43.47
CA LEU A 13 31.97 -28.98 -43.77
C LEU A 13 30.71 -28.35 -44.36
N ILE A 14 30.63 -28.53 -45.66
CA ILE A 14 29.50 -28.29 -46.55
C ILE A 14 28.31 -29.10 -46.01
N LEU A 15 27.23 -28.42 -45.63
CA LEU A 15 25.93 -29.05 -45.38
C LEU A 15 24.89 -28.41 -46.29
N PHE A 16 24.38 -29.28 -47.16
CA PHE A 16 23.35 -29.06 -48.15
C PHE A 16 22.06 -28.53 -47.53
N GLY A 17 21.37 -27.71 -48.33
CA GLY A 17 20.13 -27.05 -47.99
C GLY A 17 18.98 -27.99 -47.63
N LEU A 18 18.21 -27.54 -46.65
CA LEU A 18 16.81 -27.86 -46.44
C LEU A 18 16.16 -26.62 -45.83
N SER A 19 15.61 -25.78 -46.70
CA SER A 19 14.81 -24.62 -46.32
C SER A 19 13.46 -25.10 -45.80
N ILE A 20 13.35 -25.33 -44.49
CA ILE A 20 12.05 -25.45 -43.83
C ILE A 20 11.55 -24.03 -43.58
N ILE A 21 10.61 -23.60 -44.41
CA ILE A 21 9.86 -22.36 -44.25
C ILE A 21 8.91 -22.55 -43.06
N TYR A 22 9.30 -22.08 -41.88
CA TYR A 22 8.33 -21.81 -40.81
C TYR A 22 7.65 -20.48 -41.12
N ALA A 23 6.43 -20.54 -41.64
CA ALA A 23 5.53 -19.41 -41.69
C ALA A 23 5.07 -19.09 -40.25
N THR A 24 5.78 -18.19 -39.57
CA THR A 24 5.28 -17.58 -38.34
C THR A 24 4.32 -16.46 -38.71
N THR A 25 3.03 -16.75 -38.60
CA THR A 25 1.98 -15.73 -38.63
C THR A 25 2.23 -14.72 -37.51
N PRO A 26 2.21 -13.40 -37.77
CA PRO A 26 2.30 -12.42 -36.70
C PRO A 26 1.04 -12.51 -35.85
N ALA A 27 1.20 -12.90 -34.58
CA ALA A 27 0.13 -12.82 -33.61
C ALA A 27 -0.24 -11.34 -33.42
N THR A 28 -1.36 -10.94 -34.02
CA THR A 28 -2.05 -9.69 -33.67
C THR A 28 -2.40 -9.76 -32.20
N LYS A 29 -1.66 -8.97 -31.39
CA LYS A 29 -1.94 -8.77 -29.98
C LYS A 29 -3.23 -7.95 -29.87
N THR A 30 -4.35 -8.62 -29.84
CA THR A 30 -5.66 -8.02 -29.57
C THR A 30 -5.64 -7.54 -28.12
N THR A 31 -5.46 -6.24 -27.92
CA THR A 31 -5.62 -5.60 -26.61
C THR A 31 -7.10 -5.67 -26.25
N THR A 32 -7.51 -6.74 -25.57
CA THR A 32 -8.82 -6.82 -24.93
C THR A 32 -8.88 -5.75 -23.85
N LYS A 33 -9.49 -4.61 -24.18
CA LYS A 33 -9.83 -3.55 -23.24
C LYS A 33 -10.81 -4.17 -22.25
N SER A 34 -10.33 -4.58 -21.08
CA SER A 34 -11.16 -5.14 -20.01
C SER A 34 -12.26 -4.13 -19.69
N ILE A 35 -13.51 -4.48 -19.97
CA ILE A 35 -14.66 -3.64 -19.68
C ILE A 35 -14.93 -3.81 -18.18
N VAL A 36 -14.37 -2.91 -17.37
CA VAL A 36 -14.66 -2.86 -15.94
C VAL A 36 -16.11 -2.39 -15.78
N SER A 37 -16.98 -3.30 -15.32
CA SER A 37 -18.37 -2.98 -14.96
C SER A 37 -18.43 -2.71 -13.46
N CYS A 38 -18.83 -1.50 -13.07
CA CYS A 38 -18.95 -1.12 -11.66
C CYS A 38 -20.36 -1.38 -11.12
N PRO A 39 -20.51 -1.70 -9.82
CA PRO A 39 -21.81 -1.77 -9.15
C PRO A 39 -22.54 -0.41 -9.18
N ASN A 40 -23.87 -0.44 -9.00
CA ASN A 40 -24.74 0.74 -9.06
C ASN A 40 -24.19 1.97 -8.30
N ASP A 41 -24.34 3.14 -8.93
CA ASP A 41 -23.88 4.46 -8.49
C ASP A 41 -22.36 4.67 -8.37
N GLN A 42 -21.55 3.71 -8.84
CA GLN A 42 -20.11 3.86 -8.99
C GLN A 42 -19.70 4.14 -10.44
N GLN A 43 -18.63 4.91 -10.61
CA GLN A 43 -18.04 5.24 -11.91
C GLN A 43 -16.67 4.58 -12.08
N VAL A 44 -16.22 4.42 -13.32
CA VAL A 44 -14.92 3.82 -13.65
C VAL A 44 -13.84 4.91 -13.68
N CYS A 45 -12.75 4.68 -12.96
CA CYS A 45 -11.50 5.43 -13.06
C CYS A 45 -10.37 4.44 -13.39
N GLY A 46 -10.07 4.31 -14.68
CA GLY A 46 -9.07 3.36 -15.17
C GLY A 46 -9.52 1.93 -15.00
N SER A 47 -8.87 1.19 -14.10
CA SER A 47 -9.26 -0.18 -13.73
C SER A 47 -10.05 -0.28 -12.42
N THR A 48 -10.32 0.84 -11.75
CA THR A 48 -10.98 0.87 -10.43
C THR A 48 -12.36 1.52 -10.51
N CYS A 49 -13.27 1.08 -9.65
CA CYS A 49 -14.58 1.70 -9.47
C CYS A 49 -14.52 2.68 -8.29
N TYR A 50 -15.17 3.83 -8.42
CA TYR A 50 -15.20 4.85 -7.38
C TYR A 50 -16.59 5.44 -7.17
N SER A 51 -16.85 5.95 -5.97
CA SER A 51 -18.09 6.65 -5.67
C SER A 51 -17.92 8.14 -5.95
N PRO A 52 -18.68 8.72 -6.91
CA PRO A 52 -18.60 10.15 -7.25
C PRO A 52 -19.13 11.07 -6.14
N ILE A 53 -19.71 10.52 -5.06
CA ILE A 53 -20.14 11.27 -3.87
C ILE A 53 -18.98 11.55 -2.91
N ASN A 54 -17.89 10.77 -2.98
CA ASN A 54 -16.76 10.89 -2.06
C ASN A 54 -15.43 11.19 -2.77
N GLN A 55 -15.35 10.87 -4.06
CA GLN A 55 -14.10 10.89 -4.82
C GLN A 55 -14.30 11.50 -6.21
N THR A 56 -13.22 12.06 -6.75
CA THR A 56 -13.12 12.57 -8.12
C THR A 56 -12.03 11.81 -8.86
N CYS A 57 -12.32 11.35 -10.07
CA CYS A 57 -11.34 10.73 -10.95
C CYS A 57 -10.63 11.76 -11.82
N PHE A 58 -9.31 11.71 -11.85
CA PHE A 58 -8.46 12.50 -12.72
C PHE A 58 -7.72 11.60 -13.72
N ASN A 59 -7.65 12.05 -14.98
CA ASN A 59 -6.93 11.40 -16.08
C ASN A 59 -7.22 9.89 -16.26
N ASN A 60 -8.44 9.46 -15.93
CA ASN A 60 -8.89 8.08 -16.02
C ASN A 60 -7.99 7.06 -15.30
N ASN A 61 -7.27 7.43 -14.23
CA ASN A 61 -6.44 6.49 -13.46
C ASN A 61 -6.16 6.91 -12.00
N GLN A 62 -6.39 8.17 -11.61
CA GLN A 62 -6.09 8.67 -10.27
C GLN A 62 -7.37 9.07 -9.54
N LEU A 63 -7.59 8.54 -8.34
CA LEU A 63 -8.72 8.89 -7.48
C LEU A 63 -8.26 9.81 -6.36
N CYS A 64 -8.93 10.95 -6.22
CA CYS A 64 -8.73 11.89 -5.11
C CYS A 64 -10.04 12.09 -4.35
N SER A 65 -9.97 12.47 -3.08
CA SER A 65 -11.18 12.82 -2.32
C SER A 65 -11.84 14.07 -2.91
N ILE A 66 -13.16 14.20 -2.75
CA ILE A 66 -13.86 15.43 -3.16
C ILE A 66 -13.22 16.66 -2.52
N GLY A 67 -13.06 17.72 -3.31
CA GLY A 67 -12.40 18.96 -2.92
C GLY A 67 -10.88 18.96 -3.09
N GLN A 68 -10.27 17.82 -3.46
CA GLN A 68 -8.85 17.72 -3.81
C GLN A 68 -8.63 17.94 -5.32
N GLY A 69 -7.50 18.57 -5.66
CA GLY A 69 -6.95 18.64 -7.02
C GLY A 69 -5.82 17.63 -7.22
N ILE A 70 -5.28 17.55 -8.45
CA ILE A 70 -4.14 16.70 -8.79
C ILE A 70 -2.91 17.53 -9.14
N CYS A 71 -1.73 17.13 -8.65
CA CYS A 71 -0.44 17.70 -8.98
C CYS A 71 0.59 16.59 -9.14
N ASN A 72 1.17 16.41 -10.34
CA ASN A 72 2.07 15.28 -10.67
C ASN A 72 1.59 13.92 -10.15
N SER A 73 0.34 13.57 -10.44
CA SER A 73 -0.30 12.32 -10.01
C SER A 73 -0.54 12.18 -8.50
N THR A 74 -0.35 13.24 -7.72
CA THR A 74 -0.63 13.25 -6.27
C THR A 74 -1.83 14.14 -5.98
N CYS A 75 -2.73 13.68 -5.11
CA CYS A 75 -3.89 14.45 -4.69
C CYS A 75 -3.47 15.52 -3.65
N TYR A 76 -3.95 16.75 -3.80
CA TYR A 76 -3.69 17.83 -2.85
C TYR A 76 -4.97 18.61 -2.57
N SER A 77 -5.05 19.25 -1.40
CA SER A 77 -6.22 20.02 -0.98
C SER A 77 -5.99 21.52 -1.22
N PRO A 78 -6.53 22.13 -2.30
CA PRO A 78 -6.32 23.54 -2.63
C PRO A 78 -6.92 24.54 -1.63
N GLN A 79 -7.83 24.12 -0.73
CA GLN A 79 -8.47 24.99 0.25
C GLN A 79 -8.81 24.23 1.54
N VAL A 80 -7.91 24.28 2.53
CA VAL A 80 -8.28 24.01 3.93
C VAL A 80 -7.82 25.20 4.75
N LEU A 81 -8.76 25.85 5.43
CA LEU A 81 -8.62 27.08 6.23
C LEU A 81 -7.67 26.97 7.44
N SER A 82 -6.88 25.89 7.55
CA SER A 82 -5.92 25.68 8.62
C SER A 82 -4.65 25.00 8.08
N LEU A 83 -3.62 25.81 7.86
CA LEU A 83 -2.22 25.46 7.50
C LEU A 83 -1.98 25.00 6.04
N PRO A 84 -0.81 25.34 5.49
CA PRO A 84 -0.59 26.46 4.57
C PRO A 84 -1.21 26.19 3.19
N ASN A 85 -1.90 27.19 2.61
CA ASN A 85 -2.50 27.08 1.28
C ASN A 85 -1.46 26.63 0.26
N THR A 86 -1.70 25.52 -0.42
CA THR A 86 -0.80 24.99 -1.48
C THR A 86 -1.43 25.15 -2.86
N VAL A 87 -0.61 25.47 -3.85
CA VAL A 87 -0.98 25.64 -5.26
C VAL A 87 -0.11 24.72 -6.11
N CYS A 88 -0.73 24.04 -7.09
CA CYS A 88 0.02 23.29 -8.08
C CYS A 88 0.48 24.23 -9.19
N LEU A 89 1.80 24.37 -9.36
CA LEU A 89 2.40 25.17 -10.42
C LEU A 89 2.87 24.26 -11.58
N ASN A 90 2.63 24.70 -12.82
CA ASN A 90 2.90 23.94 -14.06
C ASN A 90 2.35 22.51 -14.07
N ASN A 91 1.25 22.26 -13.35
CA ASN A 91 0.61 20.94 -13.18
C ASN A 91 1.50 19.83 -12.58
N ASN A 92 2.70 20.17 -12.10
CA ASN A 92 3.73 19.19 -11.73
C ASN A 92 4.32 19.38 -10.33
N ILE A 93 4.24 20.56 -9.72
CA ILE A 93 4.94 20.83 -8.45
C ILE A 93 4.00 21.54 -7.49
N LEU A 94 3.90 21.01 -6.28
CA LEU A 94 3.08 21.59 -5.21
C LEU A 94 3.91 22.63 -4.44
N CYS A 95 3.47 23.88 -4.46
CA CYS A 95 4.11 25.00 -3.79
C CYS A 95 3.17 25.65 -2.79
N TYR A 96 3.68 26.45 -1.84
CA TYR A 96 2.82 27.29 -1.02
C TYR A 96 2.26 28.46 -1.85
N GLN A 97 1.07 28.93 -1.49
CA GLN A 97 0.40 30.04 -2.15
C GLN A 97 1.29 31.30 -2.07
N GLY A 98 1.56 31.92 -3.22
CA GLY A 98 2.47 33.06 -3.36
C GLY A 98 3.90 32.68 -3.74
N GLN A 99 4.26 31.40 -3.72
CA GLN A 99 5.54 30.92 -4.24
C GLN A 99 5.56 30.86 -5.77
N LYS A 100 6.75 30.97 -6.35
CA LYS A 100 7.04 30.81 -7.78
C LYS A 100 7.91 29.56 -8.00
N LEU A 101 8.01 29.12 -9.26
CA LEU A 101 8.85 27.99 -9.63
C LEU A 101 10.26 28.40 -10.09
N CYS A 102 11.25 27.67 -9.59
CA CYS A 102 12.60 27.65 -10.12
C CYS A 102 13.03 26.21 -10.43
N GLY A 103 13.07 25.83 -11.71
CA GLY A 103 13.19 24.41 -12.08
C GLY A 103 12.02 23.62 -11.51
N THR A 104 12.29 22.65 -10.61
CA THR A 104 11.27 21.91 -9.85
C THR A 104 11.09 22.35 -8.41
N ALA A 105 11.74 23.43 -7.98
CA ALA A 105 11.64 23.91 -6.60
C ALA A 105 10.74 25.15 -6.51
N CYS A 106 10.08 25.31 -5.36
CA CYS A 106 9.25 26.47 -5.03
C CYS A 106 10.08 27.51 -4.27
N TYR A 107 9.86 28.79 -4.52
CA TYR A 107 10.54 29.86 -3.79
C TYR A 107 9.64 31.07 -3.50
N ASN A 108 9.96 31.79 -2.42
CA ASN A 108 9.32 33.04 -2.05
C ASN A 108 10.11 34.23 -2.61
N ASP A 109 9.43 35.21 -3.21
CA ASP A 109 10.03 36.53 -3.48
C ASP A 109 10.13 37.31 -2.17
N TYR A 110 11.27 37.23 -1.46
CA TYR A 110 11.54 38.20 -0.39
C TYR A 110 12.20 39.44 -1.00
N TYR A 111 11.46 40.55 -0.99
CA TYR A 111 11.95 41.88 -1.36
C TYR A 111 13.10 42.31 -0.43
N TYR A 112 14.34 42.09 -0.85
CA TYR A 112 15.45 42.97 -0.49
C TYR A 112 15.76 43.84 -1.72
N GLY A 113 15.25 45.08 -1.69
CA GLY A 113 15.60 46.08 -2.67
C GLY A 113 17.07 46.42 -2.56
N ILE A 114 17.88 45.94 -3.51
CA ILE A 114 19.24 46.44 -3.73
C ILE A 114 19.13 47.52 -4.80
N SER A 115 19.28 48.78 -4.40
CA SER A 115 19.40 49.92 -5.33
C SER A 115 20.74 49.84 -6.07
N LEU A 116 20.71 49.67 -7.39
CA LEU A 116 21.91 49.77 -8.23
C LEU A 116 22.23 51.24 -8.51
N SER A 117 23.46 51.66 -8.20
CA SER A 117 24.03 52.89 -8.74
C SER A 117 24.49 52.66 -10.19
N GLN A 118 24.28 53.68 -11.02
CA GLN A 118 24.45 53.66 -12.47
C GLN A 118 25.92 53.47 -12.86
N ASN A 119 26.31 52.26 -13.28
CA ASN A 119 27.33 51.98 -14.31
C ASN A 119 27.71 50.49 -14.28
N SER A 120 26.93 49.64 -14.95
CA SER A 120 27.43 48.36 -15.47
C SER A 120 26.38 47.72 -16.39
N THR A 121 26.84 47.31 -17.56
CA THR A 121 26.08 46.66 -18.63
C THR A 121 25.45 45.34 -18.17
N TYR A 122 24.12 45.25 -18.34
CA TYR A 122 23.27 44.05 -18.31
C TYR A 122 23.27 43.18 -17.04
N TYR A 123 22.48 43.55 -16.02
CA TYR A 123 21.87 42.58 -15.10
C TYR A 123 20.46 43.05 -14.67
N ASN A 124 19.44 42.25 -14.96
CA ASN A 124 18.06 42.48 -14.52
C ASN A 124 17.65 41.39 -13.51
N TRP A 125 17.41 41.85 -12.28
CA TRP A 125 16.76 41.26 -11.10
C TRP A 125 17.10 39.80 -10.72
N SER A 126 17.92 39.64 -9.68
CA SER A 126 18.28 38.37 -9.04
C SER A 126 17.52 38.19 -7.72
N VAL A 127 16.85 37.05 -7.53
CA VAL A 127 16.23 36.65 -6.25
C VAL A 127 17.12 35.62 -5.56
N ILE A 128 17.49 35.88 -4.31
CA ILE A 128 18.21 34.93 -3.44
C ILE A 128 17.18 33.99 -2.81
N LEU A 129 17.29 32.70 -3.12
CA LEU A 129 16.35 31.67 -2.68
C LEU A 129 16.59 31.33 -1.20
N TYR A 130 15.69 31.76 -0.31
CA TYR A 130 15.57 31.23 1.05
C TYR A 130 14.26 30.45 1.15
N GLY A 131 14.36 29.12 1.24
CA GLY A 131 13.21 28.24 1.44
C GLY A 131 13.66 26.93 2.09
N ASP A 132 12.83 26.42 3.01
CA ASP A 132 13.07 25.28 3.91
C ASP A 132 13.19 23.90 3.22
N GLY A 133 13.65 23.88 1.97
CA GLY A 133 14.02 22.70 1.21
C GLY A 133 15.36 22.92 0.51
N SER A 134 16.44 22.96 1.30
CA SER A 134 17.84 22.74 0.88
C SER A 134 18.24 23.20 -0.53
N ILE A 135 17.99 24.45 -0.91
CA ILE A 135 18.67 25.04 -2.07
C ILE A 135 19.90 25.78 -1.53
N ASN A 136 21.09 25.33 -1.95
CA ASN A 136 22.38 25.87 -1.51
C ASN A 136 22.41 27.39 -1.59
N TYR A 137 22.85 28.02 -0.50
CA TYR A 137 23.02 29.46 -0.35
C TYR A 137 23.69 30.06 -1.60
N GLY A 138 22.90 30.80 -2.39
CA GLY A 138 23.32 31.65 -3.50
C GLY A 138 23.24 31.07 -4.91
N SER A 139 22.40 30.07 -5.16
CA SER A 139 21.90 29.82 -6.53
C SER A 139 20.86 30.88 -6.91
N ILE A 140 20.84 31.34 -8.17
CA ILE A 140 19.94 32.41 -8.65
C ILE A 140 18.88 31.78 -9.56
N CYS A 141 17.64 32.26 -9.48
CA CYS A 141 16.62 31.89 -10.46
C CYS A 141 16.45 32.96 -11.54
N PHE A 142 16.44 32.56 -12.81
CA PHE A 142 16.16 33.46 -13.94
C PHE A 142 15.20 32.80 -14.93
N ASN A 143 14.08 33.45 -15.27
CA ASN A 143 13.04 32.92 -16.15
C ASN A 143 12.61 31.48 -15.79
N ASN A 144 12.38 31.22 -14.50
CA ASN A 144 12.03 29.89 -13.94
C ASN A 144 13.10 28.79 -14.14
N ARG A 145 14.34 29.15 -14.47
CA ARG A 145 15.49 28.23 -14.55
C ARG A 145 16.48 28.49 -13.44
N LEU A 146 16.99 27.42 -12.84
CA LEU A 146 18.06 27.48 -11.85
C LEU A 146 19.38 27.86 -12.54
N ILE A 147 20.05 28.87 -12.02
CA ILE A 147 21.41 29.28 -12.39
C ILE A 147 22.33 28.98 -11.21
N CYS A 148 23.35 28.19 -11.47
CA CYS A 148 24.36 27.81 -10.49
C CYS A 148 25.40 28.91 -10.26
N GLN A 149 26.02 28.90 -9.08
CA GLN A 149 27.11 29.83 -8.77
C GLN A 149 28.31 29.65 -9.70
N TYR A 150 29.16 30.67 -9.76
CA TYR A 150 30.42 30.61 -10.51
C TYR A 150 31.23 29.37 -10.10
N GLY A 151 31.57 28.53 -11.08
CA GLY A 151 32.31 27.27 -10.88
C GLY A 151 31.45 26.05 -10.57
N GLN A 152 30.12 26.18 -10.47
CA GLN A 152 29.18 25.06 -10.37
C GLN A 152 28.50 24.79 -11.71
N LEU A 153 28.18 23.52 -11.95
CA LEU A 153 27.45 23.05 -13.12
C LEU A 153 26.02 22.64 -12.73
N LEU A 154 25.11 22.68 -13.69
CA LEU A 154 23.73 22.25 -13.51
C LEU A 154 23.62 20.75 -13.80
N CYS A 155 23.02 20.00 -12.88
CA CYS A 155 22.59 18.62 -13.06
C CYS A 155 21.10 18.61 -13.39
N GLY A 156 20.78 18.38 -14.66
CA GLY A 156 19.42 18.51 -15.19
C GLY A 156 18.90 19.94 -15.10
N ASN A 157 17.76 20.11 -14.42
CA ASN A 157 17.08 21.41 -14.31
C ASN A 157 17.05 21.99 -12.90
N ASN A 158 17.47 21.23 -11.89
CA ASN A 158 16.98 21.46 -10.51
C ASN A 158 18.08 21.42 -9.45
N GLN A 159 19.31 21.03 -9.80
CA GLN A 159 20.37 20.89 -8.82
C GLN A 159 21.70 21.36 -9.37
N CYS A 160 22.41 22.15 -8.58
CA CYS A 160 23.78 22.56 -8.88
C CYS A 160 24.77 21.62 -8.21
N TYR A 161 25.87 21.32 -8.90
CA TYR A 161 26.96 20.51 -8.37
C TYR A 161 28.33 21.10 -8.71
N ASN A 162 29.32 20.80 -7.87
CA ASN A 162 30.70 21.21 -8.10
C ASN A 162 31.48 20.08 -8.77
N SER A 163 31.84 20.24 -10.05
CA SER A 163 32.60 19.22 -10.80
C SER A 163 33.98 18.91 -10.23
N SER A 164 34.48 19.69 -9.27
CA SER A 164 35.76 19.43 -8.59
C SER A 164 35.67 18.27 -7.60
N ASN A 165 34.47 17.96 -7.07
CA ASN A 165 34.27 16.90 -6.09
C ASN A 165 32.96 16.11 -6.26
N GLN A 166 32.14 16.44 -7.27
CA GLN A 166 30.87 15.80 -7.54
C GLN A 166 30.71 15.43 -9.02
N THR A 167 29.80 14.51 -9.30
CA THR A 167 29.43 14.04 -10.63
C THR A 167 27.92 13.98 -10.74
N CYS A 168 27.38 14.47 -11.86
CA CYS A 168 25.96 14.35 -12.19
C CYS A 168 25.73 13.09 -13.03
N PHE A 169 24.75 12.28 -12.62
CA PHE A 169 24.30 11.09 -13.34
C PHE A 169 22.87 11.29 -13.83
N ASN A 170 22.63 10.88 -15.09
CA ASN A 170 21.32 10.89 -15.75
C ASN A 170 20.56 12.22 -15.64
N ASP A 171 21.28 13.35 -15.60
CA ASP A 171 20.71 14.69 -15.46
C ASP A 171 19.80 14.85 -14.23
N GLN A 172 20.00 14.04 -13.18
CA GLN A 172 19.10 14.01 -12.02
C GLN A 172 19.81 13.80 -10.68
N ILE A 173 20.88 13.00 -10.65
CA ILE A 173 21.48 12.53 -9.40
C ILE A 173 22.89 13.08 -9.28
N VAL A 174 23.17 13.84 -8.22
CA VAL A 174 24.50 14.33 -7.92
C VAL A 174 25.15 13.44 -6.85
N CYS A 175 26.28 12.84 -7.19
CA CYS A 175 27.09 12.04 -6.27
C CYS A 175 28.48 12.65 -6.05
N THR A 176 29.14 12.30 -4.96
CA THR A 176 30.56 12.64 -4.78
C THR A 176 31.42 11.88 -5.79
N ILE A 177 32.53 12.47 -6.26
CA ILE A 177 33.48 11.78 -7.15
C ILE A 177 33.91 10.45 -6.52
N GLY A 178 33.95 9.40 -7.35
CA GLY A 178 34.27 8.03 -6.92
C GLY A 178 33.05 7.23 -6.45
N GLN A 179 31.87 7.83 -6.33
CA GLN A 179 30.61 7.11 -6.14
C GLN A 179 29.99 6.68 -7.46
N MET A 180 29.24 5.60 -7.42
CA MET A 180 28.41 5.08 -8.51
C MET A 180 26.92 5.22 -8.15
N ILE A 181 26.03 5.04 -9.11
CA ILE A 181 24.58 5.07 -8.88
C ILE A 181 23.97 3.66 -8.82
N CYS A 182 23.10 3.45 -7.84
CA CYS A 182 22.21 2.30 -7.72
C CYS A 182 20.77 2.83 -7.67
N ASN A 183 20.06 2.74 -8.80
CA ASN A 183 18.82 3.47 -9.04
C ASN A 183 19.02 4.99 -8.79
N THR A 184 18.48 5.50 -7.68
CA THR A 184 18.53 6.91 -7.28
C THR A 184 19.56 7.20 -6.20
N THR A 185 20.32 6.18 -5.76
CA THR A 185 21.20 6.27 -4.59
C THR A 185 22.66 6.19 -4.99
N CYS A 186 23.47 7.15 -4.51
CA CYS A 186 24.91 7.13 -4.67
C CYS A 186 25.56 6.12 -3.70
N TYR A 187 26.54 5.35 -4.17
CA TYR A 187 27.24 4.36 -3.35
C TYR A 187 28.72 4.23 -3.70
N TYR A 188 29.52 3.73 -2.76
CA TYR A 188 30.94 3.42 -3.02
C TYR A 188 31.11 1.96 -3.40
N ASN A 189 31.60 1.69 -4.61
CA ASN A 189 31.86 0.33 -5.09
C ASN A 189 33.02 -0.39 -4.37
N ALA A 190 33.71 0.29 -3.45
CA ALA A 190 34.74 -0.27 -2.59
C ALA A 190 34.17 -0.95 -1.33
N SER A 191 32.95 -0.60 -0.91
CA SER A 191 32.29 -1.16 0.28
C SER A 191 30.92 -1.78 0.00
N GLN A 192 30.33 -1.50 -1.18
CA GLN A 192 28.96 -1.89 -1.51
C GLN A 192 28.82 -2.41 -2.94
N ILE A 193 27.77 -3.19 -3.17
CA ILE A 193 27.38 -3.78 -4.45
C ILE A 193 25.93 -3.41 -4.73
N CYS A 194 25.65 -2.97 -5.95
CA CYS A 194 24.29 -2.72 -6.42
C CYS A 194 23.74 -3.94 -7.18
N TYR A 195 22.72 -4.58 -6.63
CA TYR A 195 22.00 -5.67 -7.27
C TYR A 195 20.77 -5.14 -8.02
N ASN A 196 20.52 -5.70 -9.22
CA ASN A 196 19.35 -5.42 -10.05
C ASN A 196 19.08 -3.91 -10.23
N ASN A 197 20.14 -3.11 -10.33
CA ASN A 197 20.11 -1.66 -10.44
C ASN A 197 19.25 -0.93 -9.38
N SER A 198 18.99 -1.52 -8.21
CA SER A 198 18.06 -0.94 -7.22
C SER A 198 18.32 -1.31 -5.76
N ILE A 199 19.05 -2.39 -5.48
CA ILE A 199 19.26 -2.88 -4.12
C ILE A 199 20.73 -2.77 -3.77
N LEU A 200 21.03 -2.00 -2.73
CA LEU A 200 22.40 -1.78 -2.27
C LEU A 200 22.73 -2.71 -1.10
N CYS A 201 23.74 -3.55 -1.27
CA CYS A 201 24.26 -4.44 -0.23
C CYS A 201 25.72 -4.11 0.08
N TYR A 202 26.20 -4.45 1.27
CA TYR A 202 27.63 -4.39 1.59
C TYR A 202 28.39 -5.57 0.98
N PHE A 203 29.71 -5.41 0.77
CA PHE A 203 30.55 -6.54 0.37
C PHE A 203 30.42 -7.72 1.34
N GLY A 204 30.41 -8.93 0.77
CA GLY A 204 30.22 -10.18 1.51
C GLY A 204 28.76 -10.52 1.81
N GLN A 205 27.81 -9.65 1.45
CA GLN A 205 26.38 -9.97 1.50
C GLN A 205 25.88 -10.52 0.15
N SER A 206 24.91 -11.42 0.22
CA SER A 206 24.14 -11.95 -0.90
C SER A 206 22.71 -11.41 -0.88
N LEU A 207 22.00 -11.56 -2.00
CA LEU A 207 20.61 -11.12 -2.11
C LEU A 207 19.61 -12.24 -1.82
N CYS A 208 18.64 -11.97 -0.96
CA CYS A 208 17.44 -12.76 -0.71
C CYS A 208 16.21 -11.91 -1.04
N GLY A 209 15.76 -11.97 -2.29
CA GLY A 209 14.67 -11.13 -2.78
C GLY A 209 15.07 -9.67 -2.84
N LYS A 210 14.64 -8.88 -1.85
CA LYS A 210 15.03 -7.46 -1.68
C LYS A 210 15.96 -7.22 -0.49
N THR A 211 16.32 -8.27 0.25
CA THR A 211 17.06 -8.16 1.50
C THR A 211 18.48 -8.68 1.32
N CYS A 212 19.46 -7.89 1.76
CA CYS A 212 20.86 -8.32 1.80
C CYS A 212 21.12 -9.15 3.05
N TYR A 213 21.87 -10.25 2.92
CA TYR A 213 22.18 -11.14 4.05
C TYR A 213 23.59 -11.73 3.97
N TYR A 214 24.14 -12.12 5.11
CA TYR A 214 25.45 -12.76 5.19
C TYR A 214 25.31 -14.29 5.17
N THR A 215 25.80 -14.92 4.10
CA THR A 215 25.72 -16.38 3.93
C THR A 215 26.50 -17.16 4.98
N SER A 216 27.41 -16.52 5.73
CA SER A 216 28.20 -17.15 6.79
C SER A 216 27.40 -17.50 8.05
N TYR A 217 26.29 -16.80 8.32
CA TYR A 217 25.46 -17.04 9.52
C TYR A 217 23.96 -16.85 9.27
N GLN A 218 23.53 -16.71 8.02
CA GLN A 218 22.13 -16.58 7.64
C GLN A 218 21.80 -17.44 6.42
N ILE A 219 20.53 -17.83 6.32
CA ILE A 219 19.95 -18.65 5.25
C ILE A 219 18.79 -17.86 4.62
N CYS A 220 18.73 -17.88 3.29
CA CYS A 220 17.62 -17.34 2.54
C CYS A 220 16.60 -18.43 2.21
N TYR A 221 15.34 -18.23 2.62
CA TYR A 221 14.21 -19.08 2.30
C TYR A 221 13.32 -18.45 1.23
N SER A 222 13.00 -19.24 0.21
CA SER A 222 12.07 -18.89 -0.88
C SER A 222 12.32 -17.52 -1.52
N ASN A 223 13.60 -17.12 -1.62
CA ASN A 223 14.05 -15.84 -2.16
C ASN A 223 13.41 -14.60 -1.51
N ASN A 224 12.96 -14.66 -0.26
CA ASN A 224 12.32 -13.50 0.39
C ASN A 224 12.60 -13.37 1.89
N TYR A 225 12.92 -14.46 2.57
CA TYR A 225 13.02 -14.47 4.03
C TYR A 225 14.43 -14.86 4.46
N VAL A 226 15.04 -14.05 5.31
CA VAL A 226 16.38 -14.28 5.83
C VAL A 226 16.26 -14.70 7.28
N CYS A 227 16.77 -15.88 7.61
CA CYS A 227 16.84 -16.38 8.98
C CYS A 227 18.29 -16.60 9.38
N SER A 228 18.59 -16.53 10.68
CA SER A 228 19.90 -16.98 11.18
C SER A 228 20.12 -18.47 10.90
N SER A 229 21.38 -18.88 10.73
CA SER A 229 21.73 -20.28 10.55
C SER A 229 21.22 -21.12 11.72
N GLY A 230 20.68 -22.30 11.42
CA GLY A 230 20.00 -23.17 12.39
C GLY A 230 18.52 -22.85 12.62
N TYR A 231 18.00 -21.72 12.12
CA TYR A 231 16.57 -21.42 12.18
C TYR A 231 15.85 -21.99 10.94
N SER A 232 14.64 -22.49 11.17
CA SER A 232 13.68 -22.88 10.14
C SER A 232 12.66 -21.76 9.90
N ILE A 233 11.90 -21.83 8.81
CA ILE A 233 10.82 -20.87 8.52
C ILE A 233 9.44 -21.51 8.74
N CYS A 234 8.53 -20.75 9.33
CA CYS A 234 7.10 -21.05 9.40
C CYS A 234 6.31 -19.81 8.93
N GLY A 235 5.72 -19.90 7.75
CA GLY A 235 5.09 -18.78 7.06
C GLY A 235 6.13 -17.72 6.72
N THR A 236 6.10 -16.62 7.46
CA THR A 236 7.05 -15.51 7.33
C THR A 236 8.00 -15.40 8.52
N THR A 237 7.91 -16.32 9.48
CA THR A 237 8.61 -16.22 10.77
C THR A 237 9.73 -17.25 10.85
N CYS A 238 10.93 -16.78 11.20
CA CYS A 238 12.05 -17.64 11.54
C CYS A 238 11.87 -18.20 12.96
N TYR A 239 12.02 -19.50 13.14
CA TYR A 239 11.91 -20.14 14.44
C TYR A 239 12.99 -21.20 14.64
N TYR A 240 13.32 -21.45 15.90
CA TYR A 240 14.36 -22.41 16.28
C TYR A 240 13.71 -23.72 16.72
N SER A 241 13.89 -24.79 15.93
CA SER A 241 13.15 -26.05 16.13
C SER A 241 13.68 -26.93 17.27
N TRP A 242 14.91 -26.68 17.76
CA TRP A 242 15.61 -27.64 18.63
C TRP A 242 15.08 -27.72 20.07
N TRP A 243 14.33 -26.72 20.53
CA TRP A 243 13.91 -26.66 21.93
C TRP A 243 12.52 -27.28 22.15
N ASN A 244 11.87 -27.81 21.10
CA ASN A 244 10.50 -28.33 21.12
C ASN A 244 9.45 -27.35 21.70
N GLU A 245 9.82 -26.09 21.90
CA GLU A 245 8.95 -25.04 22.43
C GLU A 245 7.98 -24.54 21.38
N GLN A 246 8.30 -24.69 20.10
CA GLN A 246 7.51 -24.20 18.99
C GLN A 246 7.37 -25.23 17.87
N ILE A 247 6.18 -25.35 17.31
CA ILE A 247 5.80 -26.29 16.26
C ILE A 247 5.18 -25.50 15.11
N CYS A 248 5.66 -25.74 13.89
CA CYS A 248 5.08 -25.17 12.69
C CYS A 248 4.01 -26.09 12.09
N TYR A 249 2.78 -25.62 12.04
CA TYR A 249 1.66 -26.32 11.43
C TYR A 249 1.44 -25.82 9.99
N ASN A 250 1.30 -26.77 9.05
CA ASN A 250 1.02 -26.53 7.63
C ASN A 250 1.94 -25.50 6.96
N GLY A 251 3.16 -25.39 7.45
CA GLY A 251 4.18 -24.47 6.93
C GLY A 251 3.90 -22.99 7.19
N ASN A 252 2.84 -22.60 7.91
CA ASN A 252 2.40 -21.20 8.05
C ASN A 252 2.04 -20.76 9.47
N THR A 253 1.70 -21.69 10.38
CA THR A 253 1.20 -21.35 11.71
C THR A 253 2.16 -21.85 12.78
N LEU A 254 2.86 -20.93 13.45
CA LEU A 254 3.82 -21.25 14.51
C LEU A 254 3.12 -21.22 15.87
N CYS A 255 3.03 -22.37 16.53
CA CYS A 255 2.38 -22.52 17.84
C CYS A 255 3.37 -23.00 18.89
N TYR A 256 3.09 -22.71 20.16
CA TYR A 256 3.88 -23.24 21.27
C TYR A 256 3.61 -24.72 21.52
N SER A 257 4.55 -25.38 22.18
CA SER A 257 4.41 -26.77 22.62
C SER A 257 3.12 -26.94 23.44
N GLY A 258 2.37 -28.00 23.15
CA GLY A 258 1.06 -28.27 23.77
C GLY A 258 -0.12 -27.50 23.16
N GLN A 259 0.11 -26.57 22.23
CA GLN A 259 -0.94 -25.94 21.43
C GLN A 259 -1.16 -26.70 20.12
N SER A 260 -2.32 -26.50 19.51
CA SER A 260 -2.66 -26.99 18.17
C SER A 260 -3.05 -25.82 17.26
N ALA A 261 -3.03 -26.01 15.94
CA ALA A 261 -3.42 -24.98 14.98
C ALA A 261 -4.89 -25.10 14.55
N CYS A 262 -5.60 -23.97 14.54
CA CYS A 262 -6.93 -23.78 13.96
C CYS A 262 -6.83 -22.76 12.82
N GLY A 263 -6.46 -23.22 11.63
CA GLY A 263 -6.13 -22.34 10.53
C GLY A 263 -4.84 -21.57 10.83
N THR A 264 -4.93 -20.25 10.98
CA THR A 264 -3.79 -19.36 11.27
C THR A 264 -3.64 -19.04 12.75
N THR A 265 -4.51 -19.55 13.62
CA THR A 265 -4.46 -19.31 15.07
C THR A 265 -4.03 -20.56 15.83
N CYS A 266 -3.33 -20.35 16.93
CA CYS A 266 -2.97 -21.42 17.86
C CYS A 266 -4.00 -21.49 18.98
N TYR A 267 -4.32 -22.69 19.44
CA TYR A 267 -5.29 -22.91 20.50
C TYR A 267 -4.85 -23.99 21.48
N ASN A 268 -5.40 -23.95 22.69
CA ASN A 268 -5.16 -24.97 23.70
C ASN A 268 -6.20 -26.10 23.55
N PRO A 269 -5.80 -27.32 23.14
CA PRO A 269 -6.74 -28.42 22.94
C PRO A 269 -7.39 -28.92 24.24
N TYR A 270 -6.87 -28.56 25.41
CA TYR A 270 -7.48 -28.91 26.70
C TYR A 270 -8.66 -28.03 27.08
N SER A 271 -8.76 -26.81 26.55
CA SER A 271 -9.82 -25.86 26.88
C SER A 271 -10.64 -25.40 25.68
N GLN A 272 -10.21 -25.74 24.46
CA GLN A 272 -10.82 -25.26 23.23
C GLN A 272 -10.91 -26.37 22.17
N THR A 273 -11.87 -26.23 21.27
CA THR A 273 -12.10 -27.11 20.12
C THR A 273 -12.12 -26.29 18.84
N CYS A 274 -11.39 -26.75 17.82
CA CYS A 274 -11.37 -26.12 16.51
C CYS A 274 -12.35 -26.81 15.57
N TYR A 275 -13.22 -26.02 14.93
CA TYR A 275 -14.13 -26.46 13.89
C TYR A 275 -13.68 -25.94 12.53
N ASN A 276 -13.66 -26.84 11.54
CA ASN A 276 -13.36 -26.55 10.13
C ASN A 276 -12.06 -25.76 9.91
N ASN A 277 -11.06 -25.92 10.78
CA ASN A 277 -9.80 -25.18 10.75
C ASN A 277 -9.97 -23.64 10.77
N GLN A 278 -11.06 -23.12 11.36
CA GLN A 278 -11.36 -21.68 11.32
C GLN A 278 -11.97 -21.15 12.61
N ILE A 279 -12.87 -21.93 13.23
CA ILE A 279 -13.68 -21.44 14.34
C ILE A 279 -13.22 -22.11 15.61
N LEU A 280 -12.84 -21.30 16.60
CA LEU A 280 -12.39 -21.77 17.89
C LEU A 280 -13.48 -21.60 18.93
N CYS A 281 -13.93 -22.70 19.51
CA CYS A 281 -14.91 -22.72 20.59
C CYS A 281 -14.28 -23.17 21.89
N THR A 282 -14.83 -22.76 23.02
CA THR A 282 -14.54 -23.39 24.32
C THR A 282 -14.91 -24.87 24.24
N ILE A 283 -14.20 -25.72 24.97
CA ILE A 283 -14.54 -27.14 25.06
C ILE A 283 -16.01 -27.30 25.51
N GLN A 284 -16.69 -28.32 24.99
CA GLN A 284 -18.13 -28.60 25.20
C GLN A 284 -19.10 -27.62 24.56
N TRP A 285 -18.64 -26.51 23.98
CA TRP A 285 -19.49 -25.64 23.17
C TRP A 285 -19.62 -26.21 21.77
N ASN A 286 -20.82 -26.09 21.20
CA ASN A 286 -21.13 -26.57 19.87
C ASN A 286 -21.09 -25.43 18.86
N LEU A 287 -21.04 -25.80 17.58
CA LEU A 287 -21.11 -24.84 16.47
C LEU A 287 -22.56 -24.56 16.09
N CYS A 288 -22.92 -23.29 16.02
CA CYS A 288 -24.16 -22.76 15.47
C CYS A 288 -23.82 -21.81 14.30
N GLY A 289 -23.78 -22.36 13.10
CA GLY A 289 -23.33 -21.65 11.90
C GLY A 289 -21.85 -21.31 11.99
N SER A 290 -21.54 -20.03 12.15
CA SER A 290 -20.17 -19.55 12.36
C SER A 290 -19.88 -19.13 13.81
N THR A 291 -20.79 -19.41 14.73
CA THR A 291 -20.69 -18.97 16.14
C THR A 291 -20.70 -20.17 17.08
N CYS A 292 -19.96 -20.06 18.17
CA CYS A 292 -19.97 -21.08 19.23
C CYS A 292 -21.13 -20.80 20.19
N TYR A 293 -21.77 -21.86 20.70
CA TYR A 293 -22.83 -21.74 21.69
C TYR A 293 -22.71 -22.82 22.77
N ASP A 294 -23.11 -22.50 24.00
CA ASP A 294 -23.15 -23.46 25.11
C ASP A 294 -24.46 -24.26 25.03
N PRO A 295 -24.45 -25.56 24.70
CA PRO A 295 -25.67 -26.36 24.60
C PRO A 295 -26.42 -26.52 25.93
N ASN A 296 -25.79 -26.21 27.07
CA ASN A 296 -26.46 -26.26 28.38
C ASN A 296 -27.25 -24.99 28.68
N GLN A 297 -26.97 -23.87 28.00
CA GLN A 297 -27.60 -22.57 28.24
C GLN A 297 -28.33 -22.03 27.01
N GLN A 298 -28.00 -22.54 25.83
CA GLN A 298 -28.44 -22.03 24.55
C GLN A 298 -28.90 -23.15 23.62
N ILE A 299 -29.78 -22.78 22.68
CA ILE A 299 -30.26 -23.61 21.59
C ILE A 299 -29.90 -22.93 20.26
N CYS A 300 -29.43 -23.70 19.29
CA CYS A 300 -29.13 -23.21 17.96
C CYS A 300 -30.36 -23.34 17.05
N TYR A 301 -30.89 -22.21 16.60
CA TYR A 301 -31.95 -22.21 15.60
C TYR A 301 -31.40 -22.03 14.19
N LEU A 302 -32.06 -22.68 13.22
CA LEU A 302 -31.73 -22.60 11.78
C LEU A 302 -30.23 -22.82 11.50
N ASN A 303 -29.58 -23.65 12.32
CA ASN A 303 -28.14 -23.94 12.27
C ASN A 303 -27.24 -22.69 12.22
N SER A 304 -27.69 -21.54 12.74
CA SER A 304 -26.95 -20.27 12.62
C SER A 304 -27.22 -19.23 13.71
N ILE A 305 -28.29 -19.36 14.49
CA ILE A 305 -28.69 -18.37 15.49
C ILE A 305 -28.72 -19.02 16.89
N PRO A 306 -27.69 -18.77 17.73
CA PRO A 306 -27.71 -19.24 19.12
C PRO A 306 -28.61 -18.34 19.98
N CYS A 307 -29.60 -18.94 20.63
CA CYS A 307 -30.51 -18.25 21.56
C CYS A 307 -30.46 -18.89 22.94
N THR A 308 -30.62 -18.12 24.02
CA THR A 308 -30.78 -18.68 25.37
C THR A 308 -31.98 -19.63 25.43
N ILE A 309 -31.84 -20.75 26.14
CA ILE A 309 -32.94 -21.70 26.38
C ILE A 309 -34.17 -20.95 26.95
N GLY A 310 -35.35 -21.29 26.43
CA GLY A 310 -36.61 -20.60 26.74
C GLY A 310 -36.91 -19.39 25.84
N SER A 311 -35.94 -18.92 25.05
CA SER A 311 -36.18 -17.90 24.01
C SER A 311 -36.83 -18.52 22.77
N SER A 312 -37.39 -17.68 21.90
CA SER A 312 -37.90 -18.08 20.60
C SER A 312 -37.42 -17.13 19.51
N LEU A 313 -37.61 -17.53 18.25
CA LEU A 313 -37.23 -16.71 17.11
C LEU A 313 -38.35 -15.78 16.66
N CYS A 314 -37.98 -14.53 16.41
CA CYS A 314 -38.72 -13.59 15.58
C CYS A 314 -37.81 -13.20 14.42
N ASN A 315 -38.06 -13.76 13.24
CA ASN A 315 -37.11 -13.78 12.14
C ASN A 315 -35.75 -14.37 12.56
N LEU A 316 -34.69 -13.55 12.51
CA LEU A 316 -33.32 -13.90 12.89
C LEU A 316 -32.95 -13.43 14.30
N THR A 317 -33.92 -12.96 15.10
CA THR A 317 -33.68 -12.39 16.43
C THR A 317 -34.31 -13.26 17.51
N CYS A 318 -33.50 -13.62 18.50
CA CYS A 318 -33.95 -14.30 19.70
C CYS A 318 -34.77 -13.33 20.57
N TYR A 319 -35.89 -13.79 21.10
CA TYR A 319 -36.73 -12.99 22.00
C TYR A 319 -37.26 -13.82 23.18
N ASN A 320 -37.51 -13.14 24.29
CA ASN A 320 -38.07 -13.74 25.49
C ASN A 320 -39.61 -13.64 25.44
N LYS A 321 -40.30 -14.79 25.37
CA LYS A 321 -41.76 -14.88 25.34
C LYS A 321 -42.46 -14.32 26.60
N ILE A 322 -41.74 -14.18 27.72
CA ILE A 322 -42.26 -13.64 28.98
C ILE A 322 -42.28 -12.12 28.98
N THR A 323 -41.46 -11.46 28.16
CA THR A 323 -41.37 -9.98 28.16
C THR A 323 -41.70 -9.35 26.81
N GLN A 324 -41.73 -10.15 25.73
CA GLN A 324 -41.90 -9.67 24.36
C GLN A 324 -42.86 -10.55 23.55
N THR A 325 -43.48 -9.96 22.54
CA THR A 325 -44.34 -10.61 21.55
C THR A 325 -43.79 -10.34 20.14
N CYS A 326 -43.70 -11.38 19.33
CA CYS A 326 -43.31 -11.28 17.93
C CYS A 326 -44.54 -11.14 17.04
N TYR A 327 -44.56 -10.09 16.21
CA TYR A 327 -45.61 -9.81 15.25
C TYR A 327 -45.10 -10.04 13.83
N ASN A 328 -45.90 -10.74 13.01
CA ASN A 328 -45.62 -11.03 11.60
C ASN A 328 -44.21 -11.56 11.33
N ASN A 329 -43.67 -12.33 12.28
CA ASN A 329 -42.31 -12.85 12.24
C ASN A 329 -41.22 -11.79 11.92
N THR A 330 -41.43 -10.53 12.29
CA THR A 330 -40.52 -9.42 11.91
C THR A 330 -40.36 -8.36 12.99
N THR A 331 -41.42 -8.06 13.75
CA THR A 331 -41.41 -6.96 14.73
C THR A 331 -41.54 -7.51 16.15
N LEU A 332 -40.57 -7.20 17.01
CA LEU A 332 -40.61 -7.50 18.44
C LEU A 332 -41.11 -6.30 19.22
N CYS A 333 -42.18 -6.49 19.99
CA CYS A 333 -42.67 -5.48 20.93
C CYS A 333 -42.68 -6.03 22.35
N PRO A 334 -42.49 -5.19 23.38
CA PRO A 334 -42.77 -5.58 24.76
C PRO A 334 -44.22 -6.09 24.90
N ILE A 335 -44.47 -6.95 25.89
CA ILE A 335 -45.83 -7.40 26.18
C ILE A 335 -46.74 -6.18 26.41
N GLN A 336 -47.99 -6.30 25.96
CA GLN A 336 -49.02 -5.25 25.94
C GLN A 336 -48.81 -4.14 24.88
N TYR A 337 -47.66 -4.07 24.21
CA TYR A 337 -47.43 -3.15 23.10
C TYR A 337 -47.81 -3.80 21.76
N LYS A 338 -48.31 -2.99 20.84
CA LYS A 338 -48.62 -3.38 19.45
C LYS A 338 -47.65 -2.71 18.47
N PRO A 339 -47.36 -3.33 17.32
CA PRO A 339 -46.54 -2.69 16.30
C PRO A 339 -47.29 -1.51 15.65
N CYS A 340 -46.55 -0.43 15.38
CA CYS A 340 -46.94 0.68 14.54
C CYS A 340 -45.93 0.80 13.39
N GLY A 341 -46.33 0.33 12.21
CA GLY A 341 -45.40 0.10 11.10
C GLY A 341 -44.42 -1.03 11.41
N ASN A 342 -43.20 -0.93 10.88
CA ASN A 342 -42.26 -2.07 10.86
C ASN A 342 -41.25 -2.09 12.04
N LYS A 343 -41.13 -1.01 12.81
CA LYS A 343 -40.09 -0.88 13.85
C LYS A 343 -40.53 -0.22 15.16
N THR A 344 -41.70 0.41 15.18
CA THR A 344 -42.17 1.15 16.37
C THR A 344 -43.20 0.33 17.10
N CYS A 345 -43.16 0.31 18.43
CA CYS A 345 -44.17 -0.32 19.26
C CYS A 345 -44.88 0.76 20.06
N TYR A 346 -46.20 0.64 20.23
CA TYR A 346 -47.01 1.58 21.00
C TYR A 346 -47.90 0.87 22.01
N TYR A 347 -48.19 1.56 23.10
CA TYR A 347 -49.09 1.07 24.15
C TYR A 347 -50.53 1.50 23.84
N PRO A 348 -51.44 0.57 23.47
CA PRO A 348 -52.75 0.94 22.94
C PRO A 348 -53.67 1.68 23.93
N GLN A 349 -53.40 1.57 25.23
CA GLN A 349 -54.21 2.26 26.24
C GLN A 349 -53.96 3.78 26.26
N GLY A 350 -52.74 4.23 25.93
CA GLY A 350 -52.37 5.66 25.97
C GLY A 350 -51.95 6.27 24.63
N GLN A 351 -51.81 5.46 23.58
CA GLN A 351 -51.26 5.88 22.30
C GLN A 351 -52.10 5.41 21.10
N ILE A 352 -51.96 6.10 19.97
CA ILE A 352 -52.57 5.81 18.67
C ILE A 352 -51.46 5.63 17.64
N CYS A 353 -51.63 4.68 16.72
CA CYS A 353 -50.74 4.49 15.58
C CYS A 353 -51.34 5.10 14.31
N ASN A 354 -50.60 6.00 13.66
CA ASN A 354 -50.94 6.61 12.37
C ASN A 354 -50.02 6.08 11.27
N GLY A 355 -50.20 4.80 10.92
CA GLY A 355 -49.38 4.10 9.93
C GLY A 355 -48.01 3.70 10.48
N THR A 356 -47.09 4.66 10.61
CA THR A 356 -45.71 4.45 11.11
C THR A 356 -45.35 5.32 12.32
N THR A 357 -46.17 6.32 12.64
CA THR A 357 -45.95 7.26 13.74
C THR A 357 -46.88 6.98 14.91
N VAL A 358 -46.37 7.18 16.12
CA VAL A 358 -47.11 6.99 17.37
C VAL A 358 -47.41 8.36 17.98
N SER A 359 -48.66 8.59 18.34
CA SER A 359 -49.11 9.82 19.01
C SER A 359 -49.81 9.45 20.31
N THR A 360 -49.74 10.31 21.32
CA THR A 360 -50.51 10.15 22.56
C THR A 360 -52.00 10.41 22.30
N LYS A 361 -52.86 9.63 22.95
CA LYS A 361 -54.30 9.97 23.02
C LYS A 361 -54.42 11.25 23.84
N ILE A 362 -55.00 12.29 23.24
CA ILE A 362 -55.35 13.55 23.91
C ILE A 362 -56.65 13.33 24.68
#